data_AF-A0A7X9DA78-F1
#
_entry.id   AF-A0A7X9DA78-F1
#
_cell.length_a   1.000
_cell.length_b   1.000
_cell.length_c   1.000
_cell.angle_alpha   90.00
_cell.angle_beta   90.00
_cell.angle_gamma   90.00
#
_symmetry.space_group_name_H-M   'P 1'
#
loop_
_entity.id
_entity.type
_entity.pdbx_description
1 polymer ?
#
loop_
_entity_poly.entity_id
_entity_poly.type
_entity_poly.pdbx_seq_one_letter_code
_entity_poly.pdbx_strand_id
1 'polypeptide(L)'
;SCSPGWIKFAEHFFPSSLPHLSTCKSPQQMFGAIAKTYYAEQAGIDPRNMVVVSIMPCTAKKFEARRPEMDDAFHYWKEKLHLSENEHFYDVDYVLTTRELARMFKEVGIDFTNLPSEEFDNPLGVSTGAGVIFGATGGVMEAALRTAYEVITGSQLTNVDFVAVRGMDGIKEAEIDLNGIQLKVAVAHTLSNARTLLEQIENGTSPYTFIEVMTCPGGCLGGGGQPIPTDEEIRLKRAESIYLEDKHKPLRKSHENPEIQYLYQHFLQKPLSEQAHHLLHTHYVERGV
;
A
#
# COMPACT_ATOMS: atom_id res chain seq x y z
N SER A 1 -7.46 2.43 0.34
CA SER A 1 -7.10 3.10 1.61
C SER A 1 -5.62 3.47 1.73
N CYS A 2 -4.74 3.15 0.78
CA CYS A 2 -3.29 3.23 0.98
C CYS A 2 -2.66 4.64 0.90
N SER A 3 -3.37 5.65 0.38
CA SER A 3 -2.92 7.04 0.32
C SER A 3 -3.38 7.80 1.58
N PRO A 4 -2.47 8.19 2.50
CA PRO A 4 -2.87 8.82 3.76
C PRO A 4 -3.50 10.19 3.58
N GLY A 5 -3.13 10.93 2.52
CA GLY A 5 -3.74 12.21 2.18
C GLY A 5 -5.20 12.07 1.76
N TRP A 6 -5.55 10.97 1.09
CA TRP A 6 -6.93 10.62 0.74
C TRP A 6 -7.74 10.25 1.98
N ILE A 7 -7.18 9.40 2.85
CA ILE A 7 -7.85 9.01 4.10
C ILE A 7 -8.16 10.26 4.94
N LYS A 8 -7.17 11.12 5.18
CA LYS A 8 -7.38 12.34 5.95
C LYS A 8 -8.43 13.25 5.30
N PHE A 9 -8.43 13.37 3.97
CA PHE A 9 -9.44 14.13 3.25
C PHE A 9 -10.86 13.57 3.47
N ALA A 10 -11.05 12.26 3.34
CA ALA A 10 -12.34 11.62 3.57
C ALA A 10 -12.80 11.77 5.03
N GLU A 11 -11.90 11.59 6.00
CA GLU A 11 -12.19 11.72 7.44
C GLU A 11 -12.72 13.12 7.82
N HIS A 12 -12.23 14.19 7.17
CA HIS A 12 -12.64 15.56 7.46
C HIS A 12 -13.85 16.04 6.64
N PHE A 13 -13.91 15.67 5.36
CA PHE A 13 -14.85 16.30 4.42
C PHE A 13 -15.98 15.39 3.98
N PHE A 14 -15.84 14.08 4.13
CA PHE A 14 -16.81 13.07 3.69
C PHE A 14 -16.96 11.93 4.71
N PRO A 15 -17.23 12.23 5.99
CA PRO A 15 -17.33 11.20 7.04
C PRO A 15 -18.43 10.17 6.76
N SER A 16 -19.51 10.59 6.08
CA SER A 16 -20.61 9.71 5.62
C SER A 16 -20.12 8.58 4.70
N SER A 17 -19.02 8.80 3.98
CA SER A 17 -18.46 7.89 2.99
C SER A 17 -17.39 6.95 3.57
N LEU A 18 -17.00 7.11 4.83
CA LEU A 18 -16.01 6.24 5.49
C LEU A 18 -16.37 4.75 5.48
N PRO A 19 -17.65 4.33 5.62
CA PRO A 19 -18.03 2.92 5.51
C PRO A 19 -17.73 2.27 4.16
N HIS A 20 -17.53 3.06 3.09
CA HIS A 20 -17.12 2.54 1.78
C HIS A 20 -15.61 2.30 1.66
N LEU A 21 -14.80 2.79 2.61
CA LEU A 21 -13.35 2.59 2.57
C LEU A 21 -12.99 1.17 2.99
N SER A 22 -12.10 0.55 2.22
CA SER A 22 -11.45 -0.70 2.64
C SER A 22 -10.80 -0.52 4.00
N THR A 23 -11.03 -1.46 4.92
CA THR A 23 -10.39 -1.49 6.24
C THR A 23 -8.93 -1.93 6.18
N CYS A 24 -8.40 -2.35 5.03
CA CYS A 24 -7.00 -2.74 4.91
C CYS A 24 -6.06 -1.56 5.23
N LYS A 25 -5.04 -1.82 6.06
CA LYS A 25 -3.88 -0.95 6.24
C LYS A 25 -3.12 -0.77 4.91
N SER A 26 -2.24 0.23 4.85
CA SER A 26 -1.35 0.36 3.69
C SER A 26 -0.18 -0.63 3.75
N PRO A 27 0.51 -0.88 2.62
CA PRO A 27 1.63 -1.83 2.58
C PRO A 27 2.73 -1.56 3.62
N GLN A 28 3.05 -0.30 3.91
CA GLN A 28 4.08 0.01 4.92
C GLN A 28 3.65 -0.39 6.33
N GLN A 29 2.35 -0.24 6.64
CA GLN A 29 1.81 -0.52 7.97
C GLN A 29 1.59 -2.02 8.15
N MET A 30 1.10 -2.70 7.09
CA MET A 30 1.09 -4.16 7.06
C MET A 30 2.51 -4.73 7.25
N PHE A 31 3.51 -4.20 6.55
CA PHE A 31 4.89 -4.64 6.71
C PHE A 31 5.42 -4.38 8.13
N GLY A 32 5.23 -3.18 8.69
CA GLY A 32 5.67 -2.86 10.04
C GLY A 32 5.08 -3.79 11.10
N ALA A 33 3.77 -4.01 11.03
CA ALA A 33 3.07 -4.94 11.92
C ALA A 33 3.63 -6.37 11.80
N ILE A 34 3.83 -6.88 10.59
CA ILE A 34 4.38 -8.23 10.36
C ILE A 34 5.85 -8.34 10.79
N ALA A 35 6.67 -7.32 10.52
CA ALA A 35 8.06 -7.29 10.94
C ALA A 35 8.18 -7.34 12.47
N LYS A 36 7.43 -6.50 13.18
CA LYS A 36 7.46 -6.45 14.65
C LYS A 36 6.65 -7.53 15.34
N THR A 37 5.91 -8.38 14.62
CA THR A 37 5.18 -9.54 15.21
C THR A 37 5.76 -10.85 14.71
N TYR A 38 5.34 -11.30 13.52
CA TYR A 38 5.77 -12.56 12.92
C TYR A 38 7.29 -12.70 12.87
N TYR A 39 8.01 -11.71 12.31
CA TYR A 39 9.46 -11.84 12.20
C TYR A 39 10.16 -11.72 13.55
N ALA A 40 9.68 -10.85 14.46
CA ALA A 40 10.16 -10.78 15.84
C ALA A 40 10.05 -12.13 16.56
N GLU A 41 8.93 -12.83 16.41
CA GLU A 41 8.74 -14.19 16.95
C GLU A 41 9.70 -15.20 16.32
N GLN A 42 9.80 -15.22 14.98
CA GLN A 42 10.67 -16.16 14.27
C GLN A 42 12.15 -15.96 14.62
N ALA A 43 12.59 -14.70 14.77
CA ALA A 43 13.97 -14.35 15.07
C ALA A 43 14.29 -14.39 16.58
N GLY A 44 13.29 -14.55 17.46
CA GLY A 44 13.48 -14.50 18.91
C GLY A 44 13.94 -13.12 19.40
N ILE A 45 13.51 -12.05 18.72
CA ILE A 45 13.90 -10.67 19.03
C ILE A 45 12.75 -9.98 19.75
N ASP A 46 13.07 -9.30 20.85
CA ASP A 46 12.12 -8.41 21.51
C ASP A 46 11.75 -7.24 20.58
N PRO A 47 10.46 -7.01 20.29
CA PRO A 47 10.04 -5.97 19.35
C PRO A 47 10.45 -4.55 19.78
N ARG A 48 10.70 -4.32 21.09
CA ARG A 48 11.20 -3.03 21.61
C ARG A 48 12.65 -2.76 21.17
N ASN A 49 13.38 -3.80 20.80
CA ASN A 49 14.74 -3.71 20.26
C ASN A 49 14.78 -3.67 18.72
N MET A 50 13.61 -3.60 18.06
CA MET A 50 13.50 -3.51 16.61
C MET A 50 13.17 -2.09 16.16
N VAL A 51 13.89 -1.61 15.16
CA VAL A 51 13.60 -0.34 14.48
C VAL A 51 13.22 -0.63 13.04
N VAL A 52 11.98 -0.31 12.66
CA VAL A 52 11.45 -0.42 11.30
C VAL A 52 11.47 0.96 10.66
N VAL A 53 12.30 1.10 9.62
CA VAL A 53 12.40 2.32 8.81
C VAL A 53 11.81 2.06 7.43
N SER A 54 10.87 2.90 6.99
CA SER A 54 10.30 2.82 5.64
C SER A 54 10.82 3.95 4.74
N ILE A 55 11.17 3.62 3.50
CA ILE A 55 11.55 4.61 2.48
C ILE A 55 10.36 4.82 1.55
N MET A 56 9.82 6.03 1.54
CA MET A 56 8.54 6.34 0.89
C MET A 56 8.66 7.53 -0.05
N PRO A 57 7.97 7.53 -1.21
CA PRO A 57 7.98 8.68 -2.12
C PRO A 57 7.12 9.84 -1.62
N CYS A 58 6.50 9.73 -0.44
CA CYS A 58 5.48 10.66 0.05
C CYS A 58 5.76 11.06 1.50
N THR A 59 5.62 12.36 1.79
CA THR A 59 5.70 12.88 3.17
C THR A 59 4.49 12.49 4.02
N ALA A 60 3.32 12.24 3.41
CA ALA A 60 2.11 11.83 4.13
C ALA A 60 2.26 10.46 4.81
N LYS A 61 3.20 9.62 4.36
CA LYS A 61 3.53 8.34 5.00
C LYS A 61 4.17 8.51 6.38
N LYS A 62 4.82 9.65 6.64
CA LYS A 62 5.32 10.01 7.98
C LYS A 62 4.17 10.22 8.96
N PHE A 63 3.10 10.89 8.51
CA PHE A 63 1.88 11.08 9.31
C PHE A 63 1.18 9.75 9.55
N GLU A 64 1.02 8.92 8.53
CA GLU A 64 0.38 7.60 8.67
C GLU A 64 1.06 6.76 9.75
N ALA A 65 2.40 6.68 9.75
CA ALA A 65 3.15 5.89 10.72
C ALA A 65 3.03 6.36 12.18
N ARG A 66 2.46 7.54 12.41
CA ARG A 66 2.24 8.09 13.76
C ARG A 66 0.76 8.23 14.09
N ARG A 67 -0.14 7.65 13.30
CA ARG A 67 -1.55 7.58 13.66
C ARG A 67 -1.70 6.69 14.91
N PRO A 68 -2.49 7.08 15.91
CA PRO A 68 -2.60 6.34 17.17
C PRO A 68 -2.93 4.86 17.00
N GLU A 69 -3.70 4.51 15.97
CA GLU A 69 -4.11 3.15 15.64
C GLU A 69 -3.08 2.33 14.83
N MET A 70 -1.83 2.80 14.70
CA MET A 70 -0.76 2.11 13.95
C MET A 70 0.27 1.48 14.89
N ASP A 71 -0.22 0.75 15.88
CA ASP A 71 0.51 0.15 16.99
C ASP A 71 0.02 -1.29 17.32
N ASP A 72 -0.57 -1.98 16.34
CA ASP A 72 -1.11 -3.33 16.56
C ASP A 72 -0.03 -4.34 16.96
N ALA A 73 1.23 -4.13 16.56
CA ALA A 73 2.34 -4.93 17.06
C ALA A 73 2.55 -4.74 18.57
N PHE A 74 2.43 -3.51 19.10
CA PHE A 74 2.48 -3.29 20.54
C PHE A 74 1.36 -4.03 21.26
N HIS A 75 0.12 -3.94 20.76
CA HIS A 75 -1.02 -4.64 21.34
C HIS A 75 -0.86 -6.17 21.27
N TYR A 76 -0.32 -6.71 20.18
CA TYR A 76 0.00 -8.13 20.04
C TYR A 76 0.95 -8.64 21.14
N TRP A 77 1.94 -7.83 21.50
CA TRP A 77 2.96 -8.19 22.50
C TRP A 77 2.60 -7.79 23.92
N LYS A 78 1.69 -6.84 24.11
CA LYS A 78 1.31 -6.30 25.42
C LYS A 78 0.90 -7.40 26.39
N GLU A 79 0.07 -8.34 25.93
CA GLU A 79 -0.34 -9.48 26.76
C GLU A 79 0.78 -10.52 26.95
N LYS A 80 1.52 -10.82 25.87
CA LYS A 80 2.56 -11.86 25.84
C LYS A 80 3.80 -11.52 26.68
N LEU A 81 4.18 -10.25 26.72
CA LEU A 81 5.36 -9.75 27.43
C LEU A 81 5.01 -8.92 28.66
N HIS A 82 3.72 -8.81 28.99
CA HIS A 82 3.21 -7.98 30.10
C HIS A 82 3.68 -6.53 30.04
N LEU A 83 3.68 -5.94 28.84
CA LEU A 83 4.14 -4.57 28.62
C LEU A 83 3.16 -3.56 29.23
N SER A 84 3.69 -2.45 29.74
CA SER A 84 2.90 -1.28 30.13
C SER A 84 2.89 -0.20 29.06
N GLU A 85 1.98 0.78 29.18
CA GLU A 85 1.81 1.86 28.20
C GLU A 85 3.06 2.74 27.99
N ASN A 86 3.95 2.81 28.98
CA ASN A 86 5.23 3.51 28.85
C ASN A 86 6.23 2.78 27.93
N GLU A 87 5.93 1.54 27.53
CA GLU A 87 6.72 0.73 26.60
C GLU A 87 6.07 0.66 25.23
N HIS A 88 5.10 1.54 24.96
CA HIS A 88 4.42 1.69 23.69
C HIS A 88 5.40 1.91 22.53
N PHE A 89 5.12 1.25 21.41
CA PHE A 89 5.81 1.46 20.15
C PHE A 89 4.86 1.34 18.96
N TYR A 90 5.22 2.02 17.86
CA TYR A 90 4.46 1.97 16.61
C TYR A 90 4.94 0.81 15.72
N ASP A 91 4.07 0.36 14.82
CA ASP A 91 4.38 -0.65 13.80
C ASP A 91 5.57 -0.23 12.91
N VAL A 92 5.64 1.07 12.58
CA VAL A 92 6.72 1.69 11.80
C VAL A 92 7.31 2.86 12.60
N ASP A 93 8.61 2.82 12.88
CA ASP A 93 9.27 3.82 13.72
C ASP A 93 9.59 5.09 12.94
N TYR A 94 10.16 4.95 11.74
CA TYR A 94 10.61 6.09 10.97
C TYR A 94 10.22 5.95 9.51
N VAL A 95 9.92 7.08 8.90
CA VAL A 95 9.66 7.15 7.46
C VAL A 95 10.57 8.22 6.87
N LEU A 96 11.41 7.80 5.92
CA LEU A 96 12.28 8.68 5.16
C LEU A 96 11.76 8.81 3.74
N THR A 97 11.93 9.98 3.17
CA THR A 97 11.65 10.23 1.76
C THR A 97 12.80 9.78 0.88
N THR A 98 12.53 9.54 -0.40
CA THR A 98 13.58 9.28 -1.41
C THR A 98 14.66 10.37 -1.42
N ARG A 99 14.27 11.64 -1.25
CA ARG A 99 15.22 12.76 -1.15
C ARG A 99 16.07 12.72 0.12
N GLU A 100 15.50 12.35 1.25
CA GLU A 100 16.25 12.25 2.51
C GLU A 100 17.28 11.13 2.44
N LEU A 101 16.89 9.95 1.96
CA LEU A 101 17.82 8.84 1.74
C LEU A 101 18.95 9.22 0.77
N ALA A 102 18.61 9.85 -0.35
CA ALA A 102 19.60 10.30 -1.33
C ALA A 102 20.57 11.34 -0.77
N ARG A 103 20.16 12.18 0.19
CA ARG A 103 21.05 13.11 0.89
C ARG A 103 21.97 12.36 1.84
N MET A 104 21.45 11.41 2.61
CA MET A 104 22.26 10.58 3.50
C MET A 104 23.37 9.86 2.73
N PHE A 105 23.06 9.24 1.59
CA PHE A 105 24.08 8.62 0.73
C PHE A 105 25.18 9.60 0.31
N LYS A 106 24.82 10.83 -0.09
CA LYS A 106 25.79 11.86 -0.48
C LYS A 106 26.65 12.33 0.70
N GLU A 107 26.06 12.47 1.88
CA GLU A 107 26.76 12.92 3.09
C GLU A 107 27.83 11.91 3.56
N VAL A 108 27.57 10.62 3.40
CA VAL A 108 28.54 9.56 3.75
C VAL A 108 29.43 9.11 2.59
N GLY A 109 29.27 9.70 1.40
CA GLY A 109 30.08 9.39 0.22
C GLY A 109 29.76 8.05 -0.45
N ILE A 110 28.53 7.54 -0.32
CA ILE A 110 28.07 6.33 -1.03
C ILE A 110 27.78 6.66 -2.49
N ASP A 111 28.46 5.98 -3.41
CA ASP A 111 28.16 5.99 -4.83
C ASP A 111 27.14 4.89 -5.18
N PHE A 112 25.86 5.23 -5.01
CA PHE A 112 24.76 4.30 -5.21
C PHE A 112 24.72 3.67 -6.61
N THR A 113 25.18 4.40 -7.64
CA THR A 113 25.12 3.95 -9.04
C THR A 113 26.03 2.76 -9.31
N ASN A 114 27.12 2.65 -8.55
CA ASN A 114 28.16 1.64 -8.74
C ASN A 114 28.17 0.58 -7.63
N LEU A 115 27.13 0.52 -6.79
CA LEU A 115 27.00 -0.53 -5.80
C LEU A 115 26.78 -1.90 -6.48
N PRO A 116 27.36 -2.99 -5.94
CA PRO A 116 27.02 -4.32 -6.40
C PRO A 116 25.55 -4.61 -6.12
N SER A 117 24.93 -5.44 -6.96
CA SER A 117 23.58 -5.94 -6.71
C SER A 117 23.61 -6.93 -5.55
N GLU A 118 22.64 -6.81 -4.66
CA GLU A 118 22.41 -7.72 -3.54
C GLU A 118 20.92 -8.10 -3.52
N GLU A 119 20.62 -9.27 -2.95
CA GLU A 119 19.25 -9.73 -2.77
C GLU A 119 18.64 -9.13 -1.51
N PHE A 120 17.31 -8.97 -1.50
CA PHE A 120 16.59 -8.58 -0.29
C PHE A 120 16.58 -9.70 0.76
N ASP A 121 16.46 -9.33 2.03
CA ASP A 121 16.49 -10.27 3.15
C ASP A 121 15.28 -11.24 3.17
N ASN A 122 15.50 -12.50 3.56
CA ASN A 122 14.44 -13.47 3.83
C ASN A 122 14.06 -13.44 5.33
N PRO A 123 12.78 -13.60 5.73
CA PRO A 123 11.61 -13.96 4.92
C PRO A 123 10.81 -12.77 4.36
N LEU A 124 11.19 -11.53 4.65
CA LEU A 124 10.33 -10.37 4.39
C LEU A 124 10.58 -9.66 3.04
N GLY A 125 11.59 -10.08 2.28
CA GLY A 125 12.07 -9.37 1.08
C GLY A 125 11.51 -9.87 -0.26
N VAL A 126 10.90 -11.05 -0.31
CA VAL A 126 10.37 -11.61 -1.58
C VAL A 126 9.14 -10.83 -2.04
N SER A 127 9.20 -10.28 -3.25
CA SER A 127 8.12 -9.48 -3.86
C SER A 127 7.62 -10.09 -5.18
N THR A 128 6.44 -9.65 -5.61
CA THR A 128 5.81 -10.03 -6.89
C THR A 128 5.59 -8.81 -7.77
N GLY A 129 5.39 -9.02 -9.06
CA GLY A 129 5.02 -7.95 -9.99
C GLY A 129 3.78 -7.15 -9.56
N ALA A 130 2.77 -7.81 -8.96
CA ALA A 130 1.61 -7.14 -8.35
C ALA A 130 1.97 -6.21 -7.18
N GLY A 131 3.00 -6.56 -6.39
CA GLY A 131 3.54 -5.68 -5.35
C GLY A 131 4.30 -4.48 -5.92
N VAL A 132 5.04 -4.69 -7.01
CA VAL A 132 5.83 -3.64 -7.68
C VAL A 132 4.92 -2.59 -8.32
N ILE A 133 3.87 -2.99 -9.03
CA ILE A 133 2.97 -2.04 -9.73
C ILE A 133 2.22 -1.11 -8.79
N PHE A 134 2.13 -1.40 -7.48
CA PHE A 134 1.54 -0.49 -6.47
C PHE A 134 2.14 0.92 -6.51
N GLY A 135 3.41 1.04 -6.91
CA GLY A 135 4.07 2.33 -7.08
C GLY A 135 3.55 3.14 -8.28
N ALA A 136 3.02 2.45 -9.29
CA ALA A 136 2.37 3.07 -10.44
C ALA A 136 0.91 3.42 -10.14
N THR A 137 0.39 4.33 -10.95
CA THR A 137 -1.02 4.71 -10.92
C THR A 137 -1.91 3.57 -11.39
N GLY A 138 -2.98 3.25 -10.64
CA GLY A 138 -3.88 2.14 -10.96
C GLY A 138 -3.30 0.77 -10.60
N GLY A 139 -2.09 0.71 -10.03
CA GLY A 139 -1.45 -0.55 -9.69
C GLY A 139 -2.07 -1.28 -8.50
N VAL A 140 -2.67 -0.55 -7.55
CA VAL A 140 -3.38 -1.18 -6.42
C VAL A 140 -4.67 -1.81 -6.92
N MET A 141 -5.43 -1.05 -7.71
CA MET A 141 -6.60 -1.50 -8.44
C MET A 141 -6.28 -2.75 -9.28
N GLU A 142 -5.24 -2.68 -10.11
CA GLU A 142 -4.80 -3.77 -10.98
C GLU A 142 -4.41 -5.02 -10.18
N ALA A 143 -3.60 -4.87 -9.12
CA ALA A 143 -3.20 -5.99 -8.26
C ALA A 143 -4.38 -6.65 -7.53
N ALA A 144 -5.34 -5.84 -7.06
CA ALA A 144 -6.55 -6.35 -6.41
C ALA A 144 -7.43 -7.11 -7.41
N LEU A 145 -7.62 -6.57 -8.63
CA LEU A 145 -8.40 -7.21 -9.69
C LEU A 145 -7.77 -8.54 -10.16
N ARG A 146 -6.43 -8.60 -10.27
CA ARG A 146 -5.70 -9.84 -10.59
C ARG A 146 -6.06 -10.98 -9.62
N THR A 147 -6.17 -10.67 -8.34
CA THR A 147 -6.54 -11.67 -7.31
C THR A 147 -8.04 -11.92 -7.26
N ALA A 148 -8.85 -10.86 -7.32
CA ALA A 148 -10.31 -10.97 -7.26
C ALA A 148 -10.87 -11.82 -8.41
N TYR A 149 -10.31 -11.71 -9.62
CA TYR A 149 -10.69 -12.55 -10.76
C TYR A 149 -10.56 -14.03 -10.41
N GLU A 150 -9.37 -14.49 -9.98
CA GLU A 150 -9.16 -15.92 -9.75
C GLU A 150 -9.96 -16.43 -8.55
N VAL A 151 -10.13 -15.61 -7.51
CA VAL A 151 -10.95 -15.97 -6.33
C VAL A 151 -12.43 -16.11 -6.68
N ILE A 152 -12.98 -15.20 -7.49
CA ILE A 152 -14.40 -15.21 -7.86
C ILE A 152 -14.70 -16.29 -8.90
N THR A 153 -13.82 -16.44 -9.89
CA THR A 153 -14.07 -17.31 -11.05
C THR A 153 -13.56 -18.73 -10.85
N GLY A 154 -12.67 -18.97 -9.88
CA GLY A 154 -11.94 -20.22 -9.73
C GLY A 154 -11.04 -20.56 -10.92
N SER A 155 -10.87 -19.62 -11.86
CA SER A 155 -10.17 -19.81 -13.12
C SER A 155 -8.91 -18.97 -13.15
N GLN A 156 -7.85 -19.49 -13.77
CA GLN A 156 -6.58 -18.78 -13.87
C GLN A 156 -6.70 -17.59 -14.82
N LEU A 157 -6.25 -16.42 -14.36
CA LEU A 157 -6.18 -15.21 -15.18
C LEU A 157 -4.96 -15.29 -16.11
N THR A 158 -5.20 -15.44 -17.40
CA THR A 158 -4.14 -15.59 -18.41
C THR A 158 -3.48 -14.27 -18.79
N ASN A 159 -4.27 -13.19 -18.89
CA ASN A 159 -3.76 -11.83 -19.11
C ASN A 159 -3.93 -11.00 -17.84
N VAL A 160 -2.82 -10.72 -17.18
CA VAL A 160 -2.78 -9.97 -15.92
C VAL A 160 -2.73 -8.45 -16.11
N ASP A 161 -2.55 -7.96 -17.34
CA ASP A 161 -2.39 -6.54 -17.65
C ASP A 161 -3.75 -5.86 -17.86
N PHE A 162 -4.24 -5.14 -16.84
CA PHE A 162 -5.45 -4.31 -16.94
C PHE A 162 -5.11 -2.92 -17.48
N VAL A 163 -4.79 -2.84 -18.78
CA VAL A 163 -4.30 -1.59 -19.41
C VAL A 163 -5.26 -0.41 -19.25
N ALA A 164 -6.57 -0.68 -19.22
CA ALA A 164 -7.61 0.33 -19.07
C ALA A 164 -7.52 1.15 -17.76
N VAL A 165 -6.87 0.62 -16.71
CA VAL A 165 -6.67 1.35 -15.44
C VAL A 165 -5.31 2.07 -15.34
N ARG A 166 -4.45 1.96 -16.38
CA ARG A 166 -3.12 2.61 -16.46
C ARG A 166 -3.22 4.03 -17.04
N GLY A 167 -2.14 4.82 -16.98
CA GLY A 167 -2.13 6.23 -17.46
C GLY A 167 -2.30 7.29 -16.36
N MET A 168 -2.37 8.59 -16.72
CA MET A 168 -2.31 9.72 -15.75
C MET A 168 -3.47 10.72 -15.85
N ASP A 169 -4.52 10.43 -16.63
CA ASP A 169 -5.71 11.28 -16.70
C ASP A 169 -6.36 11.43 -15.32
N GLY A 170 -7.03 12.58 -15.10
CA GLY A 170 -7.53 12.97 -13.78
C GLY A 170 -8.46 11.95 -13.10
N ILE A 171 -9.49 11.50 -13.83
CA ILE A 171 -10.32 10.34 -13.49
C ILE A 171 -10.27 9.42 -14.69
N LYS A 172 -9.96 8.15 -14.45
CA LYS A 172 -10.00 7.09 -15.45
C LYS A 172 -11.04 6.09 -15.06
N GLU A 173 -11.75 5.59 -16.06
CA GLU A 173 -12.86 4.67 -15.87
C GLU A 173 -12.64 3.45 -16.76
N ALA A 174 -13.00 2.29 -16.24
CA ALA A 174 -12.98 1.05 -17.02
C ALA A 174 -14.16 0.17 -16.62
N GLU A 175 -14.67 -0.58 -17.58
CA GLU A 175 -15.60 -1.68 -17.34
C GLU A 175 -14.82 -3.00 -17.48
N ILE A 176 -14.89 -3.83 -16.44
CA ILE A 176 -14.11 -5.05 -16.32
C ILE A 176 -15.06 -6.21 -16.16
N ASP A 177 -15.00 -7.14 -17.10
CA ASP A 177 -15.77 -8.38 -17.05
C ASP A 177 -15.01 -9.44 -16.24
N LEU A 178 -15.52 -9.75 -15.05
CA LEU A 178 -15.06 -10.89 -14.25
C LEU A 178 -16.02 -12.08 -14.43
N ASN A 179 -15.94 -12.75 -15.57
CA ASN A 179 -16.73 -13.95 -15.90
C ASN A 179 -18.26 -13.74 -15.83
N GLY A 180 -18.74 -12.70 -16.50
CA GLY A 180 -20.14 -12.27 -16.55
C GLY A 180 -20.51 -11.20 -15.52
N ILE A 181 -19.63 -10.89 -14.56
CA ILE A 181 -19.82 -9.80 -13.61
C ILE A 181 -19.15 -8.54 -14.17
N GLN A 182 -19.96 -7.62 -14.67
CA GLN A 182 -19.47 -6.31 -15.13
C GLN A 182 -19.19 -5.40 -13.94
N LEU A 183 -17.91 -5.09 -13.73
CA LEU A 183 -17.46 -4.15 -12.72
C LEU A 183 -17.07 -2.83 -13.37
N LYS A 184 -17.74 -1.75 -12.97
CA LYS A 184 -17.28 -0.41 -13.29
C LYS A 184 -16.27 0.04 -12.24
N VAL A 185 -15.08 0.39 -12.68
CA VAL A 185 -14.00 0.84 -11.79
C VAL A 185 -13.54 2.24 -12.16
N ALA A 186 -13.07 2.99 -11.17
CA ALA A 186 -12.47 4.30 -11.38
C ALA A 186 -11.12 4.44 -10.67
N VAL A 187 -10.18 5.15 -11.29
CA VAL A 187 -8.91 5.55 -10.71
C VAL A 187 -8.80 7.07 -10.80
N ALA A 188 -8.74 7.74 -9.65
CA ALA A 188 -8.65 9.19 -9.56
C ALA A 188 -7.28 9.65 -9.02
N HIS A 189 -6.76 10.70 -9.63
CA HIS A 189 -5.60 11.47 -9.18
C HIS A 189 -6.06 12.78 -8.60
N THR A 190 -5.40 13.24 -7.53
CA THR A 190 -5.71 14.49 -6.82
C THR A 190 -6.99 14.42 -5.99
N LEU A 191 -7.02 15.25 -4.93
CA LEU A 191 -8.20 15.36 -4.07
C LEU A 191 -9.37 16.09 -4.75
N SER A 192 -9.11 16.89 -5.79
CA SER A 192 -10.18 17.55 -6.55
C SER A 192 -11.03 16.53 -7.30
N ASN A 193 -10.39 15.56 -7.96
CA ASN A 193 -11.11 14.48 -8.63
C ASN A 193 -11.73 13.50 -7.64
N ALA A 194 -11.04 13.26 -6.51
CA ALA A 194 -11.60 12.44 -5.42
C ALA A 194 -12.91 13.03 -4.87
N ARG A 195 -12.98 14.37 -4.72
CA ARG A 195 -14.19 15.09 -4.34
C ARG A 195 -15.34 14.79 -5.31
N THR A 196 -15.10 14.88 -6.62
CA THR A 196 -16.13 14.57 -7.63
C THR A 196 -16.69 13.17 -7.47
N LEU A 197 -15.84 12.16 -7.24
CA LEU A 197 -16.28 10.77 -7.04
C LEU A 197 -17.04 10.57 -5.72
N LEU A 198 -16.63 11.22 -4.64
CA LEU A 198 -17.32 11.14 -3.35
C LEU A 198 -18.69 11.84 -3.39
N GLU A 199 -18.79 12.99 -4.05
CA GLU A 199 -20.07 13.68 -4.25
C GLU A 199 -21.04 12.81 -5.07
N GLN A 200 -20.56 12.03 -6.04
CA GLN A 200 -21.39 11.05 -6.74
C GLN A 200 -21.86 9.92 -5.81
N ILE A 201 -21.02 9.46 -4.88
CA ILE A 201 -21.38 8.44 -3.89
C ILE A 201 -22.47 8.97 -2.94
N GLU A 202 -22.26 10.15 -2.35
CA GLU A 202 -23.23 10.74 -1.41
C GLU A 202 -24.58 11.06 -2.06
N ASN A 203 -24.57 11.46 -3.35
CA ASN A 203 -25.79 11.69 -4.11
C ASN A 203 -26.45 10.40 -4.65
N GLY A 204 -25.85 9.23 -4.42
CA GLY A 204 -26.35 7.95 -4.92
C GLY A 204 -26.30 7.80 -6.45
N THR A 205 -25.45 8.58 -7.14
CA THR A 205 -25.32 8.59 -8.60
C THR A 205 -24.05 7.89 -9.10
N SER A 206 -23.15 7.51 -8.20
CA SER A 206 -21.91 6.81 -8.55
C SER A 206 -22.17 5.47 -9.24
N PRO A 207 -21.63 5.26 -10.46
CA PRO A 207 -21.80 4.00 -11.17
C PRO A 207 -20.73 2.96 -10.82
N TYR A 208 -19.74 3.30 -9.99
CA TYR A 208 -18.54 2.49 -9.79
C TYR A 208 -18.68 1.52 -8.62
N THR A 209 -18.23 0.29 -8.83
CA THR A 209 -18.11 -0.74 -7.81
C THR A 209 -16.82 -0.63 -7.01
N PHE A 210 -15.73 -0.18 -7.65
CA PHE A 210 -14.43 -0.07 -7.01
C PHE A 210 -13.70 1.20 -7.47
N ILE A 211 -13.19 1.96 -6.51
CA ILE A 211 -12.51 3.24 -6.76
C ILE A 211 -11.14 3.24 -6.07
N GLU A 212 -10.10 3.56 -6.83
CA GLU A 212 -8.78 3.91 -6.32
C GLU A 212 -8.60 5.43 -6.33
N VAL A 213 -8.16 6.00 -5.20
CA VAL A 213 -7.84 7.42 -5.10
C VAL A 213 -6.38 7.59 -4.68
N MET A 214 -5.65 8.37 -5.49
CA MET A 214 -4.29 8.80 -5.21
C MET A 214 -4.24 10.32 -5.06
N THR A 215 -3.61 10.81 -4.00
CA THR A 215 -3.58 12.26 -3.70
C THR A 215 -2.68 13.05 -4.66
N CYS A 216 -1.59 12.45 -5.13
CA CYS A 216 -0.62 13.14 -5.98
C CYS A 216 -0.97 12.94 -7.47
N PRO A 217 -0.75 13.94 -8.34
CA PRO A 217 -0.85 13.78 -9.79
C PRO A 217 0.07 12.66 -10.30
N GLY A 218 -0.48 11.63 -10.94
CA GLY A 218 0.29 10.47 -11.41
C GLY A 218 0.68 9.49 -10.28
N GLY A 219 -0.04 9.54 -9.16
CA GLY A 219 0.11 8.59 -8.05
C GLY A 219 1.40 8.76 -7.25
N CYS A 220 1.88 7.67 -6.65
CA CYS A 220 3.07 7.67 -5.78
C CYS A 220 4.34 8.15 -6.51
N LEU A 221 4.40 8.03 -7.84
CA LEU A 221 5.52 8.48 -8.68
C LEU A 221 5.75 9.99 -8.64
N GLY A 222 4.67 10.74 -8.38
CA GLY A 222 4.67 12.19 -8.24
C GLY A 222 4.73 12.68 -6.79
N GLY A 223 4.97 11.78 -5.83
CA GLY A 223 4.88 12.11 -4.41
C GLY A 223 5.86 13.22 -3.99
N GLY A 224 5.47 14.06 -3.03
CA GLY A 224 6.29 15.18 -2.56
C GLY A 224 7.63 14.80 -1.90
N GLY A 225 7.89 13.51 -1.69
CA GLY A 225 9.18 12.98 -1.25
C GLY A 225 10.16 12.66 -2.39
N GLN A 226 9.72 12.73 -3.64
CA GLN A 226 10.51 12.38 -4.83
C GLN A 226 11.52 13.48 -5.21
N PRO A 227 12.59 13.15 -5.97
CA PRO A 227 13.54 14.12 -6.51
C PRO A 227 12.87 15.23 -7.33
N ILE A 228 13.48 16.42 -7.35
CA ILE A 228 13.03 17.59 -8.11
C ILE A 228 13.99 17.80 -9.30
N PRO A 229 13.51 18.07 -10.51
CA PRO A 229 12.09 18.22 -10.89
C PRO A 229 11.33 16.89 -10.93
N THR A 230 10.01 16.97 -10.82
CA THR A 230 9.09 15.85 -11.10
C THR A 230 7.96 16.42 -11.96
N ASP A 231 8.12 16.29 -13.26
CA ASP A 231 7.13 16.67 -14.27
C ASP A 231 6.40 15.41 -14.82
N GLU A 232 5.57 15.59 -15.83
CA GLU A 232 4.86 14.49 -16.49
C GLU A 232 5.80 13.48 -17.16
N GLU A 233 6.82 13.94 -17.88
CA GLU A 233 7.78 13.08 -18.58
C GLU A 233 8.54 12.18 -17.59
N ILE A 234 9.02 12.76 -16.49
CA ILE A 234 9.71 12.02 -15.43
C ILE A 234 8.77 11.00 -14.79
N ARG A 235 7.50 11.35 -14.56
CA ARG A 235 6.51 10.41 -14.01
C ARG A 235 6.26 9.25 -14.97
N LEU A 236 6.20 9.51 -16.28
CA LEU A 236 5.99 8.47 -17.29
C LEU A 236 7.17 7.49 -17.31
N LYS A 237 8.41 7.99 -17.33
CA LYS A 237 9.62 7.16 -17.25
C LYS A 237 9.67 6.31 -15.97
N ARG A 238 9.28 6.87 -14.82
CA ARG A 238 9.17 6.11 -13.56
C ARG A 238 8.10 5.00 -13.66
N ALA A 239 6.96 5.29 -14.29
CA ALA A 239 5.89 4.31 -14.48
C ALA A 239 6.35 3.17 -15.42
N GLU A 240 6.99 3.50 -16.53
CA GLU A 240 7.55 2.54 -17.49
C GLU A 240 8.52 1.58 -16.79
N SER A 241 9.43 2.10 -15.96
CA SER A 241 10.37 1.27 -15.19
C SER A 241 9.66 0.29 -14.25
N ILE A 242 8.56 0.71 -13.62
CA ILE A 242 7.78 -0.14 -12.70
C ILE A 242 7.06 -1.26 -13.46
N TYR A 243 6.44 -0.95 -14.59
CA TYR A 243 5.79 -1.97 -15.42
C TYR A 243 6.80 -2.88 -16.12
N LEU A 244 8.00 -2.37 -16.42
CA LEU A 244 9.09 -3.20 -16.92
C LEU A 244 9.53 -4.21 -15.86
N GLU A 245 9.69 -3.79 -14.61
CA GLU A 245 10.03 -4.68 -13.49
C GLU A 245 8.93 -5.74 -13.26
N ASP A 246 7.64 -5.35 -13.26
CA ASP A 246 6.52 -6.30 -13.17
C ASP A 246 6.60 -7.39 -14.25
N LYS A 247 6.93 -7.02 -15.50
CA LYS A 247 7.08 -7.99 -16.61
C LYS A 247 8.28 -8.93 -16.44
N HIS A 248 9.33 -8.52 -15.73
CA HIS A 248 10.53 -9.34 -15.51
C HIS A 248 10.44 -10.20 -14.24
N LYS A 249 9.44 -9.99 -13.39
CA LYS A 249 9.23 -10.85 -12.22
C LYS A 249 8.64 -12.20 -12.63
N PRO A 250 9.19 -13.33 -12.11
CA PRO A 250 8.62 -14.66 -12.37
C PRO A 250 7.22 -14.81 -11.75
N LEU A 251 6.99 -14.15 -10.61
CA LEU A 251 5.71 -14.13 -9.92
C LEU A 251 5.05 -12.76 -10.10
N ARG A 252 3.89 -12.71 -10.75
CA ARG A 252 3.17 -11.46 -11.05
C ARG A 252 1.84 -11.29 -10.32
N LYS A 253 1.43 -12.29 -9.53
CA LYS A 253 0.22 -12.26 -8.69
C LYS A 253 0.61 -12.42 -7.22
N SER A 254 0.08 -11.57 -6.34
CA SER A 254 0.47 -11.56 -4.92
C SER A 254 0.21 -12.89 -4.21
N HIS A 255 -0.88 -13.58 -4.56
CA HIS A 255 -1.25 -14.87 -3.97
C HIS A 255 -0.38 -16.06 -4.41
N GLU A 256 0.53 -15.87 -5.37
CA GLU A 256 1.52 -16.88 -5.77
C GLU A 256 2.86 -16.72 -5.03
N ASN A 257 3.00 -15.69 -4.19
CA ASN A 257 4.23 -15.50 -3.42
C ASN A 257 4.34 -16.58 -2.32
N PRO A 258 5.37 -17.45 -2.36
CA PRO A 258 5.52 -18.54 -1.39
C PRO A 258 5.68 -18.03 0.05
N GLU A 259 6.36 -16.90 0.27
CA GLU A 259 6.52 -16.31 1.61
C GLU A 259 5.19 -15.79 2.16
N ILE A 260 4.33 -15.22 1.31
CA ILE A 260 2.98 -14.79 1.70
C ILE A 260 2.09 -16.00 1.99
N GLN A 261 2.16 -17.04 1.16
CA GLN A 261 1.43 -18.29 1.42
C GLN A 261 1.86 -18.91 2.75
N TYR A 262 3.17 -18.95 3.03
CA TYR A 262 3.72 -19.46 4.29
C TYR A 262 3.25 -18.62 5.48
N LEU A 263 3.32 -17.28 5.37
CA LEU A 263 2.83 -16.35 6.39
C LEU A 263 1.36 -16.58 6.73
N TYR A 264 0.51 -16.76 5.71
CA TYR A 264 -0.89 -17.09 5.96
C TYR A 264 -1.05 -18.49 6.53
N GLN A 265 -0.36 -19.50 6.04
CA GLN A 265 -0.52 -20.86 6.56
C GLN A 265 -0.12 -21.00 8.04
N HIS A 266 0.95 -20.32 8.48
CA HIS A 266 1.56 -20.55 9.79
C HIS A 266 1.28 -19.45 10.82
N PHE A 267 0.88 -18.25 10.38
CA PHE A 267 0.70 -17.12 11.28
C PHE A 267 -0.68 -16.49 11.12
N LEU A 268 -1.04 -15.99 9.93
CA LEU A 268 -2.30 -15.24 9.75
C LEU A 268 -3.53 -16.14 9.49
N GLN A 269 -3.33 -17.43 9.30
CA GLN A 269 -4.31 -18.45 8.90
C GLN A 269 -4.95 -18.23 7.51
N LYS A 270 -5.81 -17.23 7.37
CA LYS A 270 -6.51 -16.91 6.12
C LYS A 270 -6.76 -15.41 6.00
N PRO A 271 -6.95 -14.87 4.78
CA PRO A 271 -7.42 -13.50 4.62
C PRO A 271 -8.71 -13.27 5.43
N LEU A 272 -8.80 -12.13 6.11
CA LEU A 272 -9.92 -11.77 6.98
C LEU A 272 -10.12 -12.69 8.21
N SER A 273 -9.11 -13.47 8.61
CA SER A 273 -9.11 -14.09 9.96
C SER A 273 -9.06 -13.01 11.04
N GLU A 274 -9.35 -13.38 12.29
CA GLU A 274 -9.23 -12.48 13.44
C GLU A 274 -7.81 -11.88 13.55
N GLN A 275 -6.78 -12.72 13.50
CA GLN A 275 -5.39 -12.26 13.55
C GLN A 275 -5.01 -11.37 12.36
N ALA A 276 -5.46 -11.70 11.15
CA ALA A 276 -5.26 -10.83 9.99
C ALA A 276 -6.00 -9.49 10.16
N HIS A 277 -7.20 -9.50 10.72
CA HIS A 277 -7.98 -8.29 10.97
C HIS A 277 -7.32 -7.38 12.01
N HIS A 278 -6.79 -7.94 13.10
CA HIS A 278 -6.02 -7.16 14.07
C HIS A 278 -4.75 -6.57 13.48
N LEU A 279 -3.95 -7.37 12.75
CA LEU A 279 -2.64 -6.90 12.32
C LEU A 279 -2.66 -6.08 11.01
N LEU A 280 -3.57 -6.39 10.09
CA LEU A 280 -3.54 -5.89 8.70
C LEU A 280 -4.72 -4.99 8.34
N HIS A 281 -5.70 -4.82 9.24
CA HIS A 281 -6.81 -3.90 9.05
C HIS A 281 -6.77 -2.75 10.07
N THR A 282 -7.54 -1.71 9.81
CA THR A 282 -7.64 -0.49 10.59
C THR A 282 -9.07 0.03 10.50
N HIS A 283 -9.38 0.99 11.35
CA HIS A 283 -10.59 1.80 11.29
C HIS A 283 -10.25 3.24 10.90
N TYR A 284 -11.29 4.01 10.59
CA TYR A 284 -11.22 5.43 10.28
C TYR A 284 -12.11 6.20 11.24
N VAL A 285 -11.80 7.46 11.46
CA VAL A 285 -12.54 8.31 12.39
C VAL A 285 -13.06 9.54 11.67
N GLU A 286 -14.30 9.92 11.96
CA GLU A 286 -14.79 11.25 11.60
C GLU A 286 -13.94 12.28 12.34
N ARG A 287 -13.35 13.21 11.59
CA ARG A 287 -12.56 14.30 12.14
C ARG A 287 -13.34 15.59 11.96
N GLY A 288 -13.59 16.29 13.08
CA GLY A 288 -14.10 17.65 13.04
C GLY A 288 -13.16 18.60 12.27
N VAL A 289 -13.69 19.77 11.92
CA VAL A 289 -12.95 20.91 11.35
C VAL A 289 -12.06 21.54 12.41
#